data_AF-G7V631-F1
#
_entry.id   AF-G7V631-F1
#
_cell.length_a   1.000
_cell.length_b   1.000
_cell.length_c   1.000
_cell.angle_alpha   90.00
_cell.angle_beta   90.00
_cell.angle_gamma   90.00
#
_symmetry.space_group_name_H-M   'P 1'
#
loop_
_entity.id
_entity.type
_entity.pdbx_description
1 polymer ?
#
loop_
_entity_poly.entity_id
_entity_poly.type
_entity_poly.pdbx_seq_one_letter_code
_entity_poly.pdbx_strand_id
1 'polypeptide(L)'
;MDLQNQQRVKDAAEKFGPENVVVVLGSSDPEGAEIYAETVTNGDPTFAGPLAGVSLGLAVYHVFEQEIKEEADPSIWEEQIGMMEMVLDTEALAEAVKKIREQYSKYSL
;
A
#
# COMPACT_ATOMS: atom_id res chain seq x y z
N MET A 1 -10.51 -0.19 -1.74
CA MET A 1 -9.84 -0.69 -2.96
C MET A 1 -10.88 -1.42 -3.77
N ASP A 2 -11.02 -1.14 -5.06
CA ASP A 2 -12.02 -1.85 -5.87
C ASP A 2 -11.65 -3.33 -6.10
N LEU A 3 -12.63 -4.11 -6.57
CA LEU A 3 -12.51 -5.54 -6.77
C LEU A 3 -11.47 -5.92 -7.84
N GLN A 4 -11.25 -5.08 -8.85
CA GLN A 4 -10.28 -5.37 -9.92
C GLN A 4 -8.86 -5.21 -9.39
N ASN A 5 -8.63 -4.19 -8.57
CA ASN A 5 -7.35 -3.97 -7.91
C ASN A 5 -7.03 -5.09 -6.91
N GLN A 6 -8.02 -5.55 -6.13
CA GLN A 6 -7.84 -6.73 -5.28
C GLN A 6 -7.46 -7.98 -6.07
N GLN A 7 -8.13 -8.23 -7.20
CA GLN A 7 -7.81 -9.39 -8.05
C GLN A 7 -6.38 -9.30 -8.59
N ARG A 8 -5.94 -8.12 -9.05
CA ARG A 8 -4.57 -7.92 -9.55
C ARG A 8 -3.51 -8.17 -8.47
N VAL A 9 -3.75 -7.70 -7.25
CA VAL A 9 -2.85 -7.95 -6.11
C VAL A 9 -2.76 -9.44 -5.82
N LYS A 10 -3.91 -10.12 -5.78
CA LYS A 10 -3.97 -11.57 -5.58
C LYS A 10 -3.21 -12.33 -6.67
N ASP A 11 -3.46 -12.02 -7.94
CA ASP A 11 -2.80 -12.67 -9.07
C ASP A 11 -1.29 -12.44 -9.05
N ALA A 12 -0.83 -11.24 -8.67
CA ALA A 12 0.59 -10.93 -8.53
C ALA A 12 1.24 -11.76 -7.40
N ALA A 13 0.60 -11.83 -6.23
CA ALA A 13 1.09 -12.62 -5.11
C ALA A 13 1.15 -14.13 -5.43
N GLU A 14 0.14 -14.66 -6.13
CA GLU A 14 0.11 -16.06 -6.58
C GLU A 14 1.18 -16.36 -7.64
N LYS A 15 1.42 -15.41 -8.56
CA LYS A 15 2.36 -15.59 -9.67
C LYS A 15 3.82 -15.45 -9.25
N PHE A 16 4.14 -14.48 -8.41
CA PHE A 16 5.51 -14.11 -8.08
C PHE A 16 5.95 -14.56 -6.68
N GLY A 17 5.02 -14.99 -5.84
CA GLY A 17 5.25 -15.23 -4.42
C GLY A 17 5.07 -13.94 -3.61
N PRO A 18 4.35 -13.96 -2.48
CA PRO A 18 4.04 -12.76 -1.70
C PRO A 18 5.29 -12.06 -1.13
N GLU A 19 6.40 -12.79 -0.93
CA GLU A 19 7.69 -12.25 -0.52
C GLU A 19 8.39 -11.42 -1.62
N ASN A 20 7.98 -11.57 -2.88
CA ASN A 20 8.54 -10.86 -4.03
C ASN A 20 7.61 -9.75 -4.56
N VAL A 21 6.58 -9.39 -3.80
CA VAL A 21 5.57 -8.38 -4.19
C VAL A 21 5.49 -7.29 -3.12
N VAL A 22 5.63 -6.04 -3.55
CA VAL A 22 5.36 -4.85 -2.73
C VAL A 22 4.14 -4.12 -3.26
N VAL A 23 3.30 -3.62 -2.36
CA VAL A 23 2.17 -2.75 -2.68
C VAL A 23 2.51 -1.32 -2.27
N VAL A 24 2.48 -0.39 -3.22
CA VAL A 24 2.68 1.04 -2.96
C VAL A 24 1.33 1.74 -3.08
N LEU A 25 0.88 2.37 -2.00
CA LEU A 25 -0.38 3.10 -1.91
C LEU A 25 -0.17 4.60 -2.12
N GLY A 26 -1.08 5.24 -2.86
CA GLY A 26 -1.10 6.70 -3.07
C GLY A 26 -2.42 7.31 -2.64
N SER A 27 -2.96 6.88 -1.49
CA SER A 27 -4.20 7.45 -0.95
C SER A 27 -3.93 8.89 -0.49
N SER A 28 -4.89 9.79 -0.70
CA SER A 28 -4.83 11.14 -0.13
C SER A 28 -5.57 11.26 1.21
N ASP A 29 -6.11 10.15 1.70
CA ASP A 29 -6.90 10.05 2.93
C ASP A 29 -6.32 8.95 3.84
N PRO A 30 -5.95 9.26 5.10
CA PRO A 30 -5.36 8.29 6.03
C PRO A 30 -6.27 7.10 6.35
N GLU A 31 -7.57 7.32 6.56
CA GLU A 31 -8.52 6.24 6.87
C GLU A 31 -8.64 5.26 5.70
N GLY A 32 -8.76 5.78 4.48
CA GLY A 32 -8.71 4.98 3.26
C GLY A 32 -7.38 4.23 3.09
N ALA A 33 -6.26 4.86 3.44
CA ALA A 33 -4.93 4.24 3.38
C ALA A 33 -4.82 3.03 4.33
N GLU A 34 -5.32 3.16 5.58
CA GLU A 34 -5.37 2.06 6.54
C GLU A 34 -6.18 0.88 5.98
N ILE A 35 -7.39 1.13 5.47
CA ILE A 35 -8.25 0.08 4.93
C ILE A 35 -7.59 -0.63 3.74
N TYR A 36 -6.92 0.12 2.86
CA TYR A 36 -6.25 -0.47 1.70
C TYR A 36 -5.02 -1.29 2.10
N ALA A 37 -4.25 -0.81 3.08
CA ALA A 37 -3.14 -1.56 3.64
C ALA A 37 -3.63 -2.85 4.32
N GLU A 38 -4.73 -2.79 5.08
CA GLU A 38 -5.30 -3.96 5.73
C GLU A 38 -5.78 -4.97 4.70
N THR A 39 -6.43 -4.49 3.63
CA THR A 39 -6.94 -5.33 2.54
C THR A 39 -5.86 -6.22 1.93
N VAL A 40 -4.65 -5.69 1.71
CA VAL A 40 -3.56 -6.43 1.06
C VAL A 40 -2.67 -7.22 2.03
N THR A 41 -2.80 -6.98 3.34
CA THR A 41 -2.03 -7.67 4.38
C THR A 41 -2.88 -8.72 5.09
N ASN A 42 -3.98 -8.31 5.71
CA ASN A 42 -4.87 -9.13 6.51
C ASN A 42 -6.10 -9.65 5.75
N GLY A 43 -6.37 -9.08 4.57
CA GLY A 43 -7.57 -9.36 3.77
C GLY A 43 -8.62 -8.26 3.90
N ASP A 44 -9.57 -8.21 2.97
CA ASP A 44 -10.60 -7.15 2.94
C ASP A 44 -11.50 -7.23 4.19
N PRO A 45 -11.55 -6.19 5.05
CA PRO A 45 -12.30 -6.20 6.30
C PRO A 45 -13.82 -6.12 6.10
N THR A 46 -14.29 -5.80 4.89
CA THR A 46 -15.71 -5.80 4.54
C THR A 46 -16.21 -7.21 4.17
N PHE A 47 -15.31 -8.20 4.10
CA PHE A 47 -15.60 -9.58 3.68
C PHE A 47 -16.24 -9.67 2.28
N ALA A 48 -15.91 -8.72 1.40
CA ALA A 48 -16.32 -8.71 0.01
C ALA A 48 -15.09 -8.75 -0.92
N GLY A 49 -15.24 -9.44 -2.05
CA GLY A 49 -14.24 -9.43 -3.12
C GLY A 49 -13.14 -10.49 -3.04
N PRO A 50 -12.16 -10.43 -3.97
CA PRO A 50 -11.11 -11.44 -4.12
C PRO A 50 -10.23 -11.66 -2.88
N LEU A 51 -10.07 -10.63 -2.04
CA LEU A 51 -9.25 -10.68 -0.83
C LEU A 51 -10.08 -10.83 0.46
N ALA A 52 -11.38 -11.09 0.37
CA ALA A 52 -12.22 -11.36 1.53
C ALA A 52 -11.70 -12.55 2.35
N GLY A 53 -11.20 -12.30 3.56
CA GLY A 53 -10.60 -13.32 4.43
C GLY A 53 -9.30 -13.94 3.91
N VAL A 54 -8.65 -13.34 2.90
CA VAL A 54 -7.38 -13.82 2.35
C VAL A 54 -6.24 -12.93 2.86
N SER A 55 -5.55 -13.39 3.90
CA SER A 55 -4.36 -12.70 4.42
C SER A 55 -3.12 -13.09 3.59
N LEU A 56 -2.71 -12.18 2.70
CA LEU A 56 -1.49 -12.34 1.91
C LEU A 56 -0.23 -11.91 2.69
N GLY A 57 -0.37 -11.01 3.67
CA GLY A 57 0.72 -10.48 4.48
C GLY A 57 1.78 -9.69 3.67
N LEU A 58 1.38 -9.08 2.55
CA LEU A 58 2.31 -8.41 1.63
C LEU A 58 3.05 -7.24 2.29
N ALA A 59 4.25 -6.94 1.78
CA ALA A 59 4.90 -5.68 2.10
C ALA A 59 4.06 -4.52 1.51
N VAL A 60 3.67 -3.56 2.35
CA VAL A 60 2.84 -2.41 1.94
C VAL A 60 3.40 -1.09 2.46
N TYR A 61 3.50 -0.10 1.58
CA TYR A 61 4.05 1.22 1.89
C TYR A 61 3.20 2.32 1.27
N HIS A 62 3.17 3.49 1.93
CA HIS A 62 2.68 4.69 1.29
C HIS A 62 3.74 5.25 0.34
N VAL A 63 3.32 5.86 -0.77
CA VAL A 63 4.26 6.46 -1.74
C VAL A 63 5.17 7.50 -1.08
N PHE A 64 4.65 8.24 -0.09
CA PHE A 64 5.38 9.26 0.67
C PHE A 64 6.34 8.73 1.75
N GLU A 65 6.44 7.40 1.93
CA GLU A 65 7.46 6.85 2.81
C GLU A 65 8.85 7.02 2.21
N GLN A 66 9.85 7.22 3.09
CA GLN A 66 11.22 7.55 2.67
C GLN A 66 11.82 6.44 1.80
N GLU A 67 11.58 5.18 2.15
CA GLU A 67 12.04 4.00 1.42
C GLU A 67 11.52 3.97 -0.02
N ILE A 68 10.32 4.50 -0.27
CA ILE A 68 9.75 4.57 -1.63
C ILE A 68 10.28 5.80 -2.37
N LYS A 69 10.41 6.93 -1.67
CA LYS A 69 10.91 8.17 -2.26
C LYS A 69 12.36 8.05 -2.72
N GLU A 70 13.20 7.33 -1.97
CA GLU A 70 14.62 7.11 -2.30
C GLU A 70 14.83 6.28 -3.57
N GLU A 71 13.87 5.41 -3.92
CA GLU A 71 13.90 4.60 -5.15
C GLU A 71 13.38 5.37 -6.38
N ALA A 72 12.74 6.52 -6.18
CA ALA A 72 12.14 7.30 -7.27
C ALA A 72 13.16 8.22 -7.96
N ASP A 73 13.01 8.39 -9.28
CA ASP A 73 13.75 9.44 -10.00
C ASP A 73 13.33 10.82 -9.48
N PRO A 74 14.26 11.66 -8.99
CA PRO A 74 13.92 12.94 -8.36
C PRO A 74 13.20 13.90 -9.31
N SER A 75 13.51 13.87 -10.61
CA SER A 75 12.89 14.76 -11.60
C SER A 75 11.43 14.38 -11.86
N ILE A 76 11.14 13.07 -11.92
CA ILE A 76 9.79 12.56 -12.09
C ILE A 76 8.98 12.74 -10.80
N TRP A 77 9.61 12.57 -9.62
CA TRP A 77 8.96 12.82 -8.34
C TRP A 77 8.48 14.27 -8.23
N GLU A 78 9.37 15.24 -8.50
CA GLU A 78 9.01 16.65 -8.47
C GLU A 78 7.86 16.97 -9.45
N GLU A 79 7.92 16.42 -10.66
CA GLU A 79 6.90 16.65 -11.70
C GLU A 79 5.53 16.04 -11.34
N GLN A 80 5.52 14.80 -10.82
CA GLN A 80 4.29 14.01 -10.68
C GLN A 80 3.72 14.01 -9.25
N ILE A 81 4.57 14.12 -8.24
CA ILE A 81 4.23 13.92 -6.82
C ILE A 81 4.41 15.20 -6.01
N GLY A 82 5.38 16.06 -6.39
CA GLY A 82 5.80 17.23 -5.59
C GLY A 82 4.67 18.17 -5.17
N MET A 83 3.70 18.44 -6.05
CA MET A 83 2.53 19.26 -5.69
C MET A 83 1.71 18.63 -4.56
N MET A 84 1.46 17.32 -4.61
CA MET A 84 0.67 16.63 -3.60
C MET A 84 1.46 16.46 -2.30
N GLU A 85 2.77 16.26 -2.39
CA GLU A 85 3.66 16.19 -1.22
C GLU A 85 3.61 17.48 -0.38
N MET A 86 3.47 18.64 -1.03
CA MET A 86 3.35 19.93 -0.33
C MET A 86 1.96 20.22 0.23
N VAL A 87 0.92 19.55 -0.27
CA VAL A 87 -0.49 19.84 0.06
C VAL A 87 -1.03 18.87 1.10
N LEU A 88 -0.61 17.61 1.03
CA LEU A 88 -1.12 16.55 1.89
C LEU A 88 -0.31 16.43 3.18
N ASP A 89 -0.95 15.90 4.22
CA ASP A 89 -0.26 15.47 5.44
C ASP A 89 0.42 14.12 5.17
N THR A 90 1.63 14.19 4.61
CA THR A 90 2.39 13.02 4.18
C THR A 90 2.82 12.15 5.35
N GLU A 91 3.07 12.74 6.51
CA GLU A 91 3.43 12.04 7.74
C GLU A 91 2.24 11.20 8.23
N ALA A 92 1.04 11.79 8.33
CA ALA A 92 -0.16 11.04 8.73
C ALA A 92 -0.48 9.90 7.76
N LEU A 93 -0.29 10.09 6.45
CA LEU A 93 -0.50 9.05 5.44
C LEU A 93 0.52 7.90 5.56
N ALA A 94 1.80 8.22 5.77
CA ALA A 94 2.85 7.24 5.99
C ALA A 94 2.61 6.46 7.30
N GLU A 95 2.27 7.14 8.39
CA GLU A 95 1.99 6.52 9.69
C GLU A 95 0.79 5.58 9.64
N ALA A 96 -0.28 5.97 8.95
CA ALA A 96 -1.47 5.13 8.76
C ALA A 96 -1.12 3.78 8.12
N VAL A 97 -0.37 3.79 7.01
CA VAL A 97 0.05 2.55 6.34
C VAL A 97 1.05 1.78 7.19
N LYS A 98 2.04 2.45 7.79
CA LYS A 98 3.05 1.83 8.65
C LYS A 98 2.44 1.08 9.83
N LYS A 99 1.44 1.66 10.49
CA LYS A 99 0.74 1.05 11.62
C LYS A 99 0.07 -0.27 11.25
N ILE A 100 -0.50 -0.38 10.05
CA ILE A 100 -1.07 -1.64 9.54
C ILE A 100 0.06 -2.59 9.14
N ARG A 101 1.11 -2.08 8.47
CA ARG A 101 2.28 -2.88 8.07
C ARG A 101 2.88 -3.62 9.27
N GLU A 102 3.13 -2.91 10.37
CA GLU A 102 3.70 -3.47 11.60
C GLU A 102 2.82 -4.55 12.25
N GLN A 103 1.50 -4.51 12.04
CA GLN A 103 0.56 -5.47 12.62
C GLN A 103 0.37 -6.72 11.76
N TYR A 104 0.29 -6.56 10.44
CA TYR A 104 -0.24 -7.60 9.55
C TYR A 104 0.69 -8.01 8.41
N SER A 105 1.75 -7.24 8.13
CA SER A 105 2.70 -7.64 7.09
C SER A 105 3.63 -8.74 7.59
N LYS A 106 3.89 -9.71 6.72
CA LYS A 106 4.89 -10.77 6.93
C LYS A 106 6.22 -10.43 6.26
N TYR A 107 6.20 -9.45 5.36
CA TYR A 107 7.35 -9.03 4.56
C TYR A 107 7.51 -7.51 4.66
N SER A 108 8.75 -7.05 4.51
CA SER A 108 9.12 -5.63 4.41
C SER A 108 10.18 -5.48 3.33
N LEU A 109 10.40 -4.24 2.87
CA LEU A 109 11.59 -3.88 2.10
C LEU A 109 12.86 -3.97 2.97
#